data_AF-A0A1Y3AI89-F1
#
_entry.id   AF-A0A1Y3AI89-F1
#
_cell.length_a   1.000
_cell.length_b   1.000
_cell.length_c   1.000
_cell.angle_alpha   90.00
_cell.angle_beta   90.00
_cell.angle_gamma   90.00
#
_symmetry.space_group_name_H-M   'P 1'
#
loop_
_entity.id
_entity.type
_entity.pdbx_description
1 polymer ?
#
loop_
_entity_poly.entity_id
_entity_poly.type
_entity_poly.pdbx_seq_one_letter_code
_entity_poly.pdbx_strand_id
1 'polypeptide(L)'
;MFDGLKDKLSGFREDVEESTEAEEDEAPPEEATTAESGADATAESPSAVDGDAGGSDESSNDDEPSTFQRAKAFATGRIIIEEEDLEEPLWNLEMALLESDVEMSVAEQILDSVRESMLGESRKQVETTGELVESALHDALLDVIAVGQFDFEERIAEADKPVTIVFTGVNGVGKTTSIAKLSEWLGDRGYSSVLANGDTYRAGANEQIREHADRLGRDLISHDQGGDPAAVIYDGVEYAEANDVDVVLGDTAGRLHTSDDLMAQLEKIDRVVDPDMTLFVDEAVAGQDAVNRAKEFNDAAAIDGAILTKADADSSGGAAISVAYVTGKPILFLGTGQGYDDITRFDPEALVESLLDEE
;
A
#
# COMPACT_ATOMS: atom_id res chain seq x y z
N MET A 1 2.00 11.94 -10.10
CA MET A 1 1.36 10.61 -10.03
C MET A 1 0.68 10.59 -8.68
N PHE A 2 -0.58 10.17 -8.60
CA PHE A 2 -1.33 10.14 -7.34
C PHE A 2 -1.61 11.51 -6.67
N ASP A 3 -1.54 12.60 -7.44
CA ASP A 3 -1.71 13.98 -6.95
C ASP A 3 -3.05 14.16 -6.19
N GLY A 4 -4.10 13.44 -6.59
CA GLY A 4 -5.41 13.54 -5.96
C GLY A 4 -5.50 12.93 -4.57
N LEU A 5 -4.70 11.91 -4.25
CA LEU A 5 -4.62 11.35 -2.90
C LEU A 5 -3.70 12.19 -2.02
N LYS A 6 -2.59 12.64 -2.58
CA LYS A 6 -1.62 13.53 -1.93
C LYS A 6 -2.30 14.77 -1.32
N ASP A 7 -3.12 15.47 -2.12
CA ASP A 7 -3.86 16.66 -1.69
C ASP A 7 -4.86 16.39 -0.54
N LYS A 8 -5.32 15.15 -0.38
CA LYS A 8 -6.29 14.79 0.66
C LYS A 8 -5.63 14.31 1.95
N LEU A 9 -4.47 13.67 1.83
CA LEU A 9 -3.68 13.24 2.98
C LEU A 9 -3.11 14.44 3.75
N SER A 10 -2.76 15.53 3.05
CA SER A 10 -2.35 16.78 3.70
C SER A 10 -3.49 17.41 4.53
N GLY A 11 -4.74 17.32 4.06
CA GLY A 11 -5.91 17.83 4.79
C GLY A 11 -6.11 17.16 6.16
N PHE A 12 -5.78 15.86 6.29
CA PHE A 12 -5.87 15.15 7.57
C PHE A 12 -4.96 15.76 8.65
N ARG A 13 -3.77 16.22 8.27
CA ARG A 13 -2.86 16.87 9.21
C ARG A 13 -3.44 18.17 9.74
N GLU A 14 -3.99 19.00 8.86
CA GLU A 14 -4.64 20.26 9.24
C GLU A 14 -5.83 20.01 10.16
N ASP A 15 -6.64 18.98 9.89
CA ASP A 15 -7.81 18.61 10.70
C ASP A 15 -7.42 18.17 12.14
N VAL A 16 -6.32 17.41 12.31
CA VAL A 16 -5.83 17.01 13.64
C VAL A 16 -5.24 18.19 14.41
N GLU A 17 -4.53 19.09 13.74
CA GLU A 17 -4.00 20.30 14.36
C GLU A 17 -5.16 21.23 14.81
N GLU A 18 -6.19 21.44 13.98
CA GLU A 18 -7.33 22.29 14.31
C GLU A 18 -8.19 21.72 15.46
N SER A 19 -8.46 20.41 15.47
CA SER A 19 -9.24 19.75 16.53
C SER A 19 -8.56 19.84 17.90
N THR A 20 -7.25 19.60 17.95
CA THR A 20 -6.47 19.70 19.21
C THR A 20 -6.34 21.15 19.73
N GLU A 21 -6.35 22.15 18.85
CA GLU A 21 -6.34 23.57 19.23
C GLU A 21 -7.74 24.09 19.63
N ALA A 22 -8.82 23.62 19.02
CA ALA A 22 -10.19 24.09 19.27
C ALA A 22 -10.70 23.79 20.69
N GLU A 23 -10.31 22.67 21.28
CA GLU A 23 -10.65 22.34 22.67
C GLU A 23 -9.93 23.24 23.71
N GLU A 24 -8.87 23.95 23.32
CA GLU A 24 -8.15 24.87 24.21
C GLU A 24 -8.96 26.15 24.49
N ASP A 25 -9.70 26.65 23.49
CA ASP A 25 -10.47 27.89 23.57
C ASP A 25 -11.82 27.70 24.32
N GLU A 26 -12.29 26.46 24.48
CA GLU A 26 -13.49 26.12 25.26
C GLU A 26 -13.19 25.85 26.76
N ALA A 27 -11.92 25.78 27.16
CA ALA A 27 -11.54 25.64 28.56
C ALA A 27 -11.93 26.93 29.35
N PRO A 28 -12.70 26.84 30.46
CA PRO A 28 -13.17 28.02 31.15
C PRO A 28 -11.99 28.83 31.70
N PRO A 29 -11.99 30.17 31.57
CA PRO A 29 -10.93 30.99 32.11
C PRO A 29 -10.86 30.77 33.62
N GLU A 30 -9.67 30.45 34.15
CA GLU A 30 -9.42 30.43 35.59
C GLU A 30 -9.96 31.74 36.19
N GLU A 31 -10.99 31.64 37.03
CA GLU A 31 -11.47 32.78 37.81
C GLU A 31 -10.33 33.26 38.71
N ALA A 32 -9.63 34.30 38.23
CA ALA A 32 -8.71 35.08 39.01
C ALA A 32 -9.46 35.74 40.17
N THR A 33 -9.51 35.06 41.32
CA THR A 33 -9.94 35.63 42.59
C THR A 33 -8.93 36.67 43.04
N THR A 34 -9.13 37.88 42.54
CA THR A 34 -8.57 39.12 43.05
C THR A 34 -9.27 39.47 44.36
N ALA A 35 -8.73 38.99 45.48
CA ALA A 35 -9.10 39.50 46.80
C ALA A 35 -8.18 40.69 47.14
N GLU A 36 -8.72 41.89 46.98
CA GLU A 36 -8.12 43.16 47.39
C GLU A 36 -7.74 43.17 48.88
N SER A 37 -6.66 43.90 49.15
CA SER A 37 -6.13 44.14 50.49
C SER A 37 -7.09 44.97 51.34
N GLY A 38 -7.41 44.48 52.53
CA GLY A 38 -8.02 45.26 53.61
C GLY A 38 -7.28 44.94 54.91
N ALA A 39 -6.40 45.85 55.33
CA ALA A 39 -5.66 45.75 56.58
C ALA A 39 -6.57 46.00 57.79
N ASP A 40 -6.55 45.11 58.77
CA ASP A 40 -6.42 45.51 60.19
C ASP A 40 -5.81 44.38 61.04
N ALA A 41 -5.21 44.80 62.14
CA ALA A 41 -4.13 44.13 62.84
C ALA A 41 -4.54 43.14 63.94
N THR A 42 -3.52 42.37 64.35
CA THR A 42 -3.25 41.80 65.68
C THR A 42 -3.97 40.53 66.17
N ALA A 43 -3.11 39.53 66.43
CA ALA A 43 -2.97 38.75 67.67
C ALA A 43 -3.40 37.26 67.67
N GLU A 44 -2.39 36.44 68.01
CA GLU A 44 -2.43 35.16 68.75
C GLU A 44 -2.96 33.88 68.05
N SER A 45 -2.00 32.98 67.77
CA SER A 45 -2.17 31.52 67.91
C SER A 45 -2.43 31.17 69.40
N PRO A 46 -3.14 30.07 69.77
CA PRO A 46 -2.66 28.71 69.48
C PRO A 46 -3.69 27.57 69.34
N SER A 47 -3.16 26.43 68.86
CA SER A 47 -3.45 25.04 69.25
C SER A 47 -4.65 24.27 68.66
N ALA A 48 -4.26 23.24 67.89
CA ALA A 48 -4.79 21.89 67.72
C ALA A 48 -5.96 21.40 68.58
N VAL A 49 -6.91 20.71 67.93
CA VAL A 49 -7.65 19.53 68.46
C VAL A 49 -8.03 18.60 67.27
N ASP A 50 -7.66 17.32 67.39
CA ASP A 50 -8.10 16.17 66.60
C ASP A 50 -9.62 15.92 66.64
N GLY A 51 -10.18 15.39 65.55
CA GLY A 51 -11.58 14.93 65.49
C GLY A 51 -11.86 14.04 64.28
N ASP A 52 -11.87 12.74 64.56
CA ASP A 52 -12.17 11.59 63.70
C ASP A 52 -13.62 11.52 63.16
N ALA A 53 -13.78 10.66 62.14
CA ALA A 53 -14.98 9.92 61.68
C ALA A 53 -15.76 10.41 60.45
N GLY A 54 -15.66 9.64 59.35
CA GLY A 54 -16.80 8.84 58.88
C GLY A 54 -17.22 8.93 57.41
N GLY A 55 -16.92 7.86 56.64
CA GLY A 55 -17.69 7.33 55.47
C GLY A 55 -17.76 8.21 54.21
N SER A 56 -17.83 7.71 52.97
CA SER A 56 -18.00 6.37 52.39
C SER A 56 -17.74 6.51 50.88
N ASP A 57 -17.26 5.44 50.26
CA ASP A 57 -17.31 5.06 48.84
C ASP A 57 -17.81 6.11 47.83
N GLU A 58 -16.95 6.44 46.85
CA GLU A 58 -17.20 6.07 45.46
C GLU A 58 -15.87 6.16 44.67
N SER A 59 -15.40 5.01 44.25
CA SER A 59 -14.34 4.83 43.26
C SER A 59 -14.93 5.05 41.87
N SER A 60 -14.67 6.21 41.27
CA SER A 60 -14.70 6.37 39.81
C SER A 60 -13.26 6.29 39.31
N ASN A 61 -12.97 5.21 38.58
CA ASN A 61 -11.86 5.15 37.65
C ASN A 61 -12.32 5.94 36.42
N ASP A 62 -12.03 7.24 36.39
CA ASP A 62 -11.98 7.99 35.16
C ASP A 62 -10.51 8.38 35.02
N ASP A 63 -9.75 7.57 34.26
CA ASP A 63 -8.40 7.89 33.81
C ASP A 63 -8.46 8.95 32.68
N GLU A 64 -9.25 10.01 32.86
CA GLU A 64 -9.20 11.21 32.03
C GLU A 64 -8.20 12.18 32.67
N PRO A 65 -7.17 12.63 31.93
CA PRO A 65 -6.25 13.61 32.46
C PRO A 65 -7.02 14.91 32.74
N SER A 66 -7.06 15.31 34.00
CA SER A 66 -7.69 16.56 34.44
C SER A 66 -7.26 17.74 33.56
N THR A 67 -8.13 18.73 33.36
CA THR A 67 -7.88 19.95 32.56
C THR A 67 -6.56 20.65 32.92
N PHE A 68 -6.11 20.50 34.18
CA PHE A 68 -4.83 20.98 34.69
C PHE A 68 -3.61 20.20 34.16
N GLN A 69 -3.75 18.89 33.91
CA GLN A 69 -2.73 18.07 33.24
C GLN A 69 -2.61 18.41 31.77
N ARG A 70 -3.71 18.70 31.05
CA ARG A 70 -3.68 19.20 29.66
C ARG A 70 -2.92 20.52 29.55
N ALA A 71 -3.30 21.52 30.35
CA ALA A 71 -2.62 22.82 30.39
C ALA A 71 -1.13 22.72 30.78
N LYS A 72 -0.78 21.79 31.67
CA LYS A 72 0.61 21.54 32.07
C LYS A 72 1.41 20.79 31.00
N ALA A 73 0.78 19.84 30.31
CA ALA A 73 1.38 19.12 29.18
C ALA A 73 1.70 20.12 28.06
N PHE A 74 0.74 20.97 27.70
CA PHE A 74 0.92 22.04 26.71
C PHE A 74 2.00 23.05 27.09
N ALA A 75 2.03 23.50 28.36
CA ALA A 75 3.11 24.35 28.88
C ALA A 75 4.50 23.67 28.87
N THR A 76 4.56 22.35 28.69
CA THR A 76 5.79 21.56 28.47
C THR A 76 6.00 21.12 27.02
N GLY A 77 5.15 21.55 26.08
CA GLY A 77 5.18 21.14 24.67
C GLY A 77 4.70 19.70 24.43
N ARG A 78 3.87 19.16 25.32
CA ARG A 78 3.25 17.83 25.20
C ARG A 78 1.76 18.01 24.93
N ILE A 79 1.32 17.57 23.77
CA ILE A 79 -0.12 17.47 23.45
C ILE A 79 -0.54 16.05 23.81
N ILE A 80 -1.64 15.93 24.57
CA ILE A 80 -2.27 14.64 24.87
C ILE A 80 -3.40 14.55 23.87
N ILE A 81 -3.31 13.63 22.92
CA ILE A 81 -4.37 13.36 21.95
C ILE A 81 -5.27 12.31 22.60
N GLU A 82 -6.56 12.65 22.72
CA GLU A 82 -7.59 11.76 23.22
C GLU A 82 -8.39 11.14 22.06
N GLU A 83 -9.26 10.17 22.37
CA GLU A 83 -10.02 9.47 21.32
C GLU A 83 -11.01 10.42 20.62
N GLU A 84 -11.57 11.38 21.35
CA GLU A 84 -12.53 12.37 20.84
C GLU A 84 -11.88 13.33 19.83
N ASP A 85 -10.62 13.71 20.04
CA ASP A 85 -9.85 14.59 19.13
C ASP A 85 -9.66 13.96 17.74
N LEU A 86 -9.70 12.63 17.64
CA LEU A 86 -9.42 11.88 16.41
C LEU A 86 -10.68 11.49 15.63
N GLU A 87 -11.88 11.61 16.19
CA GLU A 87 -13.10 11.11 15.55
C GLU A 87 -13.38 11.77 14.19
N GLU A 88 -13.41 13.11 14.15
CA GLU A 88 -13.67 13.87 12.91
C GLU A 88 -12.49 13.79 11.92
N PRO A 89 -11.22 13.95 12.32
CA PRO A 89 -10.09 13.78 11.41
C PRO A 89 -10.03 12.38 10.79
N LEU A 90 -10.22 11.32 11.57
CA LEU A 90 -10.20 9.94 11.05
C LEU A 90 -11.35 9.69 10.07
N TRP A 91 -12.53 10.25 10.33
CA TRP A 91 -13.65 10.18 9.38
C TRP A 91 -13.33 10.89 8.06
N ASN A 92 -12.71 12.07 8.10
CA ASN A 92 -12.29 12.79 6.90
C ASN A 92 -11.23 12.01 6.12
N LEU A 93 -10.27 11.40 6.81
CA LEU A 93 -9.26 10.51 6.22
C LEU A 93 -9.91 9.28 5.56
N GLU A 94 -10.89 8.66 6.19
CA GLU A 94 -11.65 7.55 5.62
C GLU A 94 -12.28 7.95 4.28
N MET A 95 -12.99 9.07 4.25
CA MET A 95 -13.64 9.57 3.04
C MET A 95 -12.60 9.88 1.96
N ALA A 96 -11.47 10.49 2.33
CA ALA A 96 -10.38 10.79 1.40
C ALA A 96 -9.81 9.53 0.73
N LEU A 97 -9.57 8.47 1.51
CA LEU A 97 -9.06 7.19 1.02
C LEU A 97 -10.07 6.53 0.07
N LEU A 98 -11.34 6.43 0.48
CA LEU A 98 -12.39 5.81 -0.33
C LEU A 98 -12.65 6.56 -1.64
N GLU A 99 -12.65 7.89 -1.61
CA GLU A 99 -12.77 8.70 -2.82
C GLU A 99 -11.56 8.57 -3.76
N SER A 100 -10.43 8.08 -3.25
CA SER A 100 -9.21 7.81 -4.01
C SER A 100 -9.12 6.34 -4.45
N ASP A 101 -10.25 5.64 -4.47
CA ASP A 101 -10.38 4.23 -4.86
C ASP A 101 -9.56 3.26 -4.00
N VAL A 102 -9.23 3.63 -2.76
CA VAL A 102 -8.68 2.70 -1.76
C VAL A 102 -9.79 1.73 -1.34
N GLU A 103 -9.45 0.46 -1.22
CA GLU A 103 -10.39 -0.58 -0.80
C GLU A 103 -10.79 -0.40 0.67
N MET A 104 -12.05 -0.69 1.00
CA MET A 104 -12.62 -0.42 2.33
C MET A 104 -11.82 -1.07 3.47
N SER A 105 -11.50 -2.36 3.36
CA SER A 105 -10.75 -3.06 4.42
C SER A 105 -9.31 -2.54 4.57
N VAL A 106 -8.74 -1.96 3.50
CA VAL A 106 -7.44 -1.28 3.54
C VAL A 106 -7.56 0.08 4.23
N ALA A 107 -8.60 0.85 3.91
CA ALA A 107 -8.86 2.13 4.58
C ALA A 107 -9.10 1.93 6.08
N GLU A 108 -9.94 0.95 6.46
CA GLU A 108 -10.17 0.55 7.86
C GLU A 108 -8.84 0.20 8.56
N GLN A 109 -7.98 -0.61 7.91
CA GLN A 109 -6.68 -0.97 8.48
C GLN A 109 -5.76 0.25 8.67
N ILE A 110 -5.73 1.19 7.72
CA ILE A 110 -4.94 2.42 7.85
C ILE A 110 -5.45 3.24 9.04
N LEU A 111 -6.77 3.44 9.14
CA LEU A 111 -7.38 4.22 10.22
C LEU A 111 -7.13 3.61 11.60
N ASP A 112 -7.25 2.29 11.71
CA ASP A 112 -6.97 1.58 12.95
C ASP A 112 -5.49 1.71 13.36
N SER A 113 -4.57 1.62 12.40
CA SER A 113 -3.12 1.76 12.64
C SER A 113 -2.74 3.19 13.04
N VAL A 114 -3.35 4.19 12.42
CA VAL A 114 -3.20 5.60 12.80
C VAL A 114 -3.76 5.83 14.19
N ARG A 115 -4.99 5.38 14.48
CA ARG A 115 -5.64 5.51 15.79
C ARG A 115 -4.79 4.89 16.90
N GLU A 116 -4.31 3.65 16.71
CA GLU A 116 -3.45 2.98 17.68
C GLU A 116 -2.13 3.73 17.89
N SER A 117 -1.54 4.28 16.82
CA SER A 117 -0.29 5.06 16.89
C SER A 117 -0.47 6.41 17.60
N MET A 118 -1.65 7.04 17.47
CA MET A 118 -1.97 8.32 18.11
C MET A 118 -2.35 8.15 19.60
N LEU A 119 -3.09 7.09 19.95
CA LEU A 119 -3.49 6.79 21.32
C LEU A 119 -2.42 6.04 22.13
N GLY A 120 -1.48 5.39 21.43
CA GLY A 120 -0.40 4.58 22.01
C GLY A 120 0.60 5.40 22.84
N GLU A 121 0.93 4.87 24.02
CA GLU A 121 1.74 5.47 25.09
C GLU A 121 2.74 6.55 24.65
N SER A 122 2.42 7.81 25.00
CA SER A 122 3.36 8.92 25.24
C SER A 122 4.68 8.83 24.46
N ARG A 123 4.62 8.92 23.12
CA ARG A 123 5.84 9.06 22.33
C ARG A 123 6.61 10.29 22.81
N LYS A 124 7.94 10.14 22.80
CA LYS A 124 8.90 10.91 23.60
C LYS A 124 8.75 12.40 23.32
N GLN A 125 8.25 13.18 24.29
CA GLN A 125 8.63 14.54 24.75
C GLN A 125 9.21 15.60 23.75
N VAL A 126 9.24 15.36 22.44
CA VAL A 126 10.12 16.03 21.46
C VAL A 126 9.45 16.19 20.09
N GLU A 127 8.40 15.42 19.77
CA GLU A 127 7.67 15.51 18.50
C GLU A 127 6.48 16.46 18.62
N THR A 128 6.28 17.31 17.61
CA THR A 128 5.07 18.13 17.42
C THR A 128 3.89 17.26 16.98
N THR A 129 2.65 17.75 17.14
CA THR A 129 1.44 17.03 16.67
C THR A 129 1.52 16.68 15.19
N GLY A 130 1.95 17.63 14.34
CA GLY A 130 2.14 17.37 12.91
C GLY A 130 3.15 16.27 12.62
N GLU A 131 4.33 16.27 13.28
CA GLU A 131 5.33 15.20 13.11
C GLU A 131 4.82 13.83 13.56
N LEU A 132 4.00 13.82 14.63
CA LEU A 132 3.40 12.60 15.14
C LEU A 132 2.36 12.04 14.14
N VAL A 133 1.48 12.89 13.62
CA VAL A 133 0.48 12.53 12.60
C VAL A 133 1.15 12.01 11.32
N GLU A 134 2.17 12.72 10.84
CA GLU A 134 2.93 12.33 9.65
C GLU A 134 3.60 10.97 9.85
N SER A 135 4.26 10.73 10.98
CA SER A 135 4.86 9.43 11.29
C SER A 135 3.82 8.32 11.36
N ALA A 136 2.65 8.56 11.95
CA ALA A 136 1.62 7.54 12.06
C ALA A 136 0.97 7.20 10.72
N LEU A 137 0.72 8.22 9.88
CA LEU A 137 0.20 8.00 8.54
C LEU A 137 1.24 7.32 7.64
N HIS A 138 2.50 7.71 7.74
CA HIS A 138 3.61 7.05 7.05
C HIS A 138 3.67 5.56 7.40
N ASP A 139 3.73 5.23 8.70
CA ASP A 139 3.82 3.86 9.17
C ASP A 139 2.58 3.05 8.74
N ALA A 140 1.38 3.62 8.87
CA ALA A 140 0.13 2.96 8.47
C ALA A 140 0.04 2.67 6.96
N LEU A 141 0.49 3.61 6.10
CA LEU A 141 0.55 3.41 4.66
C LEU A 141 1.59 2.36 4.28
N LEU A 142 2.77 2.41 4.91
CA LEU A 142 3.84 1.47 4.63
C LEU A 142 3.42 0.03 5.00
N ASP A 143 2.71 -0.15 6.12
CA ASP A 143 2.22 -1.45 6.57
C ASP A 143 1.29 -2.14 5.56
N VAL A 144 0.48 -1.39 4.81
CA VAL A 144 -0.42 -1.97 3.80
C VAL A 144 0.23 -2.12 2.41
N ILE A 145 1.23 -1.28 2.09
CA ILE A 145 1.89 -1.27 0.77
C ILE A 145 3.09 -2.24 0.71
N ALA A 146 3.83 -2.41 1.80
CA ALA A 146 5.06 -3.22 1.85
C ALA A 146 4.79 -4.73 2.06
N VAL A 147 3.53 -5.16 1.97
CA VAL A 147 3.14 -6.56 2.20
C VAL A 147 3.83 -7.50 1.20
N GLY A 148 4.49 -8.52 1.75
CA GLY A 148 5.06 -9.62 0.97
C GLY A 148 6.27 -9.24 0.11
N GLN A 149 6.87 -8.07 0.31
CA GLN A 149 8.01 -7.60 -0.47
C GLN A 149 9.20 -8.55 -0.42
N PHE A 150 9.87 -8.67 -1.57
CA PHE A 150 11.13 -9.38 -1.73
C PHE A 150 11.98 -8.73 -2.82
N ASP A 151 13.29 -8.98 -2.78
CA ASP A 151 14.16 -8.54 -3.84
C ASP A 151 14.01 -9.45 -5.07
N PHE A 152 13.36 -8.91 -6.11
CA PHE A 152 13.15 -9.59 -7.38
C PHE A 152 14.47 -9.93 -8.07
N GLU A 153 15.47 -9.03 -8.03
CA GLU A 153 16.77 -9.28 -8.68
C GLU A 153 17.53 -10.40 -7.98
N GLU A 154 17.53 -10.37 -6.64
CA GLU A 154 18.12 -11.43 -5.83
C GLU A 154 17.41 -12.77 -6.09
N ARG A 155 16.08 -12.80 -6.15
CA ARG A 155 15.32 -14.02 -6.45
C ARG A 155 15.65 -14.61 -7.82
N ILE A 156 15.86 -13.77 -8.85
CA ILE A 156 16.35 -14.24 -10.16
C ILE A 156 17.79 -14.76 -10.06
N ALA A 157 18.65 -14.08 -9.31
CA ALA A 157 20.07 -14.42 -9.20
C ALA A 157 20.32 -15.74 -8.45
N GLU A 158 19.51 -16.05 -7.44
CA GLU A 158 19.63 -17.21 -6.57
C GLU A 158 18.90 -18.46 -7.09
N ALA A 159 17.94 -18.29 -8.00
CA ALA A 159 17.15 -19.38 -8.56
C ALA A 159 17.97 -20.28 -9.51
N ASP A 160 17.59 -21.55 -9.58
CA ASP A 160 18.05 -22.46 -10.62
C ASP A 160 17.52 -21.98 -11.98
N LYS A 161 18.36 -22.05 -13.01
CA LYS A 161 18.02 -21.57 -14.35
C LYS A 161 17.52 -22.72 -15.25
N PRO A 162 16.57 -22.46 -16.16
CA PRO A 162 15.95 -21.17 -16.44
C PRO A 162 14.88 -20.77 -15.41
N VAL A 163 14.83 -19.49 -15.04
CA VAL A 163 13.73 -18.97 -14.20
C VAL A 163 12.50 -18.76 -15.07
N THR A 164 11.39 -19.39 -14.72
CA THR A 164 10.15 -19.35 -15.49
C THR A 164 9.14 -18.40 -14.85
N ILE A 165 8.79 -17.34 -15.57
CA ILE A 165 7.85 -16.30 -15.12
C ILE A 165 6.63 -16.27 -16.05
N VAL A 166 5.45 -16.49 -15.49
CA VAL A 166 4.18 -16.49 -16.23
C VAL A 166 3.38 -15.23 -15.90
N PHE A 167 2.82 -14.58 -16.90
CA PHE A 167 2.08 -13.33 -16.75
C PHE A 167 0.59 -13.54 -16.98
N THR A 168 -0.21 -13.20 -15.97
CA THR A 168 -1.65 -13.35 -15.98
C THR A 168 -2.37 -12.03 -15.72
N GLY A 169 -3.69 -11.98 -15.93
CA GLY A 169 -4.51 -10.77 -15.86
C GLY A 169 -5.38 -10.58 -17.10
N VAL A 170 -6.20 -9.54 -17.15
CA VAL A 170 -7.22 -9.42 -18.21
C VAL A 170 -6.71 -8.80 -19.51
N ASN A 171 -7.57 -8.69 -20.53
CA ASN A 171 -7.21 -8.18 -21.84
C ASN A 171 -7.10 -6.66 -21.80
N GLY A 172 -6.10 -6.10 -22.49
CA GLY A 172 -5.95 -4.66 -22.62
C GLY A 172 -5.15 -3.99 -21.50
N VAL A 173 -4.84 -4.72 -20.44
CA VAL A 173 -4.10 -4.21 -19.26
C VAL A 173 -2.58 -4.14 -19.45
N GLY A 174 -2.08 -4.46 -20.65
CA GLY A 174 -0.66 -4.34 -20.96
C GLY A 174 0.23 -5.55 -20.70
N LYS A 175 -0.30 -6.76 -20.39
CA LYS A 175 0.49 -8.00 -20.21
C LYS A 175 1.64 -8.21 -21.20
N THR A 176 1.32 -8.31 -22.49
CA THR A 176 2.32 -8.56 -23.55
C THR A 176 3.37 -7.44 -23.62
N THR A 177 2.98 -6.20 -23.33
CA THR A 177 3.92 -5.07 -23.25
C THR A 177 4.79 -5.17 -22.00
N SER A 178 4.22 -5.53 -20.83
CA SER A 178 4.96 -5.74 -19.59
C SER A 178 6.00 -6.85 -19.70
N ILE A 179 5.69 -7.93 -20.44
CA ILE A 179 6.65 -8.98 -20.79
C ILE A 179 7.83 -8.41 -21.57
N ALA A 180 7.55 -7.60 -22.60
CA ALA A 180 8.60 -6.98 -23.41
C ALA A 180 9.47 -6.01 -22.59
N LYS A 181 8.84 -5.17 -21.75
CA LYS A 181 9.54 -4.26 -20.83
C LYS A 181 10.40 -5.01 -19.82
N LEU A 182 9.87 -6.06 -19.20
CA LEU A 182 10.64 -6.85 -18.24
C LEU A 182 11.79 -7.59 -18.93
N SER A 183 11.58 -8.08 -20.16
CA SER A 183 12.63 -8.69 -20.97
C SER A 183 13.80 -7.73 -21.24
N GLU A 184 13.50 -6.46 -21.53
CA GLU A 184 14.54 -5.45 -21.73
C GLU A 184 15.24 -5.09 -20.42
N TRP A 185 14.46 -4.85 -19.36
CA TRP A 185 14.96 -4.54 -18.03
C TRP A 185 15.88 -5.63 -17.45
N LEU A 186 15.57 -6.91 -17.70
CA LEU A 186 16.41 -8.07 -17.39
C LEU A 186 17.68 -8.10 -18.28
N GLY A 187 17.53 -7.77 -19.56
CA GLY A 187 18.63 -7.65 -20.52
C GLY A 187 19.67 -6.61 -20.10
N ASP A 188 19.23 -5.44 -19.64
CA ASP A 188 20.10 -4.38 -19.12
C ASP A 188 20.90 -4.81 -17.88
N ARG A 189 20.41 -5.82 -17.17
CA ARG A 189 21.06 -6.45 -16.01
C ARG A 189 21.90 -7.67 -16.37
N GLY A 190 21.99 -8.00 -17.65
CA GLY A 190 22.82 -9.09 -18.15
C GLY A 190 22.14 -10.46 -18.18
N TYR A 191 20.82 -10.52 -17.97
CA TYR A 191 20.06 -11.76 -18.12
C TYR A 191 19.54 -11.93 -19.56
N SER A 192 19.73 -13.11 -20.10
CA SER A 192 19.12 -13.54 -21.36
C SER A 192 17.67 -13.99 -21.12
N SER A 193 16.81 -13.80 -22.12
CA SER A 193 15.40 -14.12 -22.01
C SER A 193 14.85 -14.70 -23.32
N VAL A 194 13.92 -15.64 -23.18
CA VAL A 194 13.08 -16.15 -24.27
C VAL A 194 11.61 -15.87 -23.96
N LEU A 195 10.84 -15.48 -24.98
CA LEU A 195 9.41 -15.22 -24.84
C LEU A 195 8.61 -16.46 -25.23
N ALA A 196 7.55 -16.79 -24.50
CA ALA A 196 6.65 -17.88 -24.83
C ALA A 196 5.21 -17.37 -24.94
N ASN A 197 4.59 -17.50 -26.11
CA ASN A 197 3.24 -16.99 -26.35
C ASN A 197 2.14 -18.02 -26.04
N GLY A 198 1.66 -18.03 -24.80
CA GLY A 198 0.50 -18.82 -24.39
C GLY A 198 -0.87 -18.21 -24.75
N ASP A 199 -0.96 -16.99 -25.31
CA ASP A 199 -2.22 -16.50 -25.93
C ASP A 199 -2.39 -17.12 -27.34
N THR A 200 -2.72 -18.40 -27.36
CA THR A 200 -2.80 -19.22 -28.57
C THR A 200 -4.05 -18.94 -29.41
N TYR A 201 -5.01 -18.16 -28.92
CA TYR A 201 -6.29 -17.91 -29.60
C TYR A 201 -6.36 -16.54 -30.28
N ARG A 202 -5.66 -15.54 -29.76
CA ARG A 202 -5.75 -14.17 -30.29
C ARG A 202 -4.65 -13.93 -31.33
N ALA A 203 -5.01 -13.98 -32.61
CA ALA A 203 -4.08 -13.69 -33.72
C ALA A 203 -3.30 -12.38 -33.54
N GLY A 204 -3.96 -11.33 -33.05
CA GLY A 204 -3.31 -10.04 -32.78
C GLY A 204 -2.31 -10.08 -31.61
N ALA A 205 -2.50 -10.95 -30.61
CA ALA A 205 -1.50 -11.12 -29.55
C ALA A 205 -0.24 -11.79 -30.09
N ASN A 206 -0.41 -12.81 -30.95
CA ASN A 206 0.70 -13.52 -31.57
C ASN A 206 1.56 -12.61 -32.45
N GLU A 207 0.93 -11.71 -33.23
CA GLU A 207 1.68 -10.71 -34.00
C GLU A 207 2.37 -9.70 -33.07
N GLN A 208 1.67 -9.20 -32.05
CA GLN A 208 2.22 -8.20 -31.13
C GLN A 208 3.45 -8.71 -30.39
N ILE A 209 3.40 -9.90 -29.80
CA ILE A 209 4.54 -10.46 -29.07
C ILE A 209 5.70 -10.79 -30.01
N ARG A 210 5.42 -11.21 -31.25
CA ARG A 210 6.45 -11.41 -32.28
C ARG A 210 7.15 -10.10 -32.63
N GLU A 211 6.40 -9.02 -32.83
CA GLU A 211 7.03 -7.72 -33.08
C GLU A 211 7.90 -7.26 -31.90
N HIS A 212 7.50 -7.52 -30.66
CA HIS A 212 8.32 -7.23 -29.49
C HIS A 212 9.60 -8.08 -29.47
N ALA A 213 9.47 -9.40 -29.67
CA ALA A 213 10.60 -10.31 -29.74
C ALA A 213 11.61 -9.88 -30.82
N ASP A 214 11.14 -9.56 -32.03
CA ASP A 214 11.98 -9.10 -33.15
C ASP A 214 12.68 -7.77 -32.83
N ARG A 215 11.98 -6.82 -32.21
CA ARG A 215 12.55 -5.50 -31.83
C ARG A 215 13.61 -5.62 -30.75
N LEU A 216 13.41 -6.52 -29.78
CA LEU A 216 14.32 -6.75 -28.65
C LEU A 216 15.41 -7.78 -28.97
N GLY A 217 15.36 -8.41 -30.15
CA GLY A 217 16.29 -9.47 -30.55
C GLY A 217 16.19 -10.73 -29.68
N ARG A 218 14.98 -11.07 -29.23
CA ARG A 218 14.70 -12.24 -28.38
C ARG A 218 14.04 -13.35 -29.18
N ASP A 219 14.32 -14.59 -28.82
CA ASP A 219 13.63 -15.74 -29.38
C ASP A 219 12.18 -15.80 -28.88
N LEU A 220 11.27 -16.26 -29.74
CA LEU A 220 9.85 -16.42 -29.45
C LEU A 220 9.43 -17.87 -29.70
N ILE A 221 8.95 -18.51 -28.65
CA ILE A 221 8.27 -19.80 -28.72
C ILE A 221 6.78 -19.57 -28.88
N SER A 222 6.21 -20.10 -29.96
CA SER A 222 4.79 -19.98 -30.28
C SER A 222 4.33 -21.20 -31.06
N HIS A 223 3.09 -21.64 -30.82
CA HIS A 223 2.45 -22.69 -31.61
C HIS A 223 1.43 -22.10 -32.60
N ASP A 224 0.89 -22.98 -33.45
CA ASP A 224 -0.27 -22.67 -34.27
C ASP A 224 -1.49 -22.24 -33.42
N GLN A 225 -2.40 -21.48 -34.02
CA GLN A 225 -3.60 -21.00 -33.33
C GLN A 225 -4.44 -22.15 -32.76
N GLY A 226 -4.89 -21.99 -31.52
CA GLY A 226 -5.65 -23.00 -30.78
C GLY A 226 -4.79 -24.09 -30.14
N GLY A 227 -3.45 -23.92 -30.14
CA GLY A 227 -2.54 -24.75 -29.37
C GLY A 227 -2.77 -24.64 -27.85
N ASP A 228 -2.17 -25.57 -27.11
CA ASP A 228 -2.27 -25.62 -25.64
C ASP A 228 -1.30 -24.62 -24.99
N PRO A 229 -1.77 -23.59 -24.24
CA PRO A 229 -0.90 -22.59 -23.64
C PRO A 229 0.21 -23.18 -22.76
N ALA A 230 -0.12 -24.20 -21.97
CA ALA A 230 0.86 -24.89 -21.11
C ALA A 230 1.95 -25.58 -21.92
N ALA A 231 1.62 -26.13 -23.10
CA ALA A 231 2.61 -26.75 -23.98
C ALA A 231 3.56 -25.71 -24.59
N VAL A 232 3.06 -24.51 -24.94
CA VAL A 232 3.92 -23.44 -25.48
C VAL A 232 4.93 -22.97 -24.43
N ILE A 233 4.48 -22.77 -23.19
CA ILE A 233 5.36 -22.33 -22.09
C ILE A 233 6.36 -23.43 -21.74
N TYR A 234 5.92 -24.68 -21.66
CA TYR A 234 6.80 -25.84 -21.44
C TYR A 234 7.89 -25.94 -22.53
N ASP A 235 7.54 -25.79 -23.81
CA ASP A 235 8.52 -25.77 -24.90
C ASP A 235 9.48 -24.56 -24.78
N GLY A 236 9.03 -23.46 -24.17
CA GLY A 236 9.86 -22.32 -23.77
C GLY A 236 10.93 -22.68 -22.75
N VAL A 237 10.56 -23.45 -21.73
CA VAL A 237 11.49 -23.97 -20.70
C VAL A 237 12.51 -24.90 -21.34
N GLU A 238 12.07 -25.89 -22.12
CA GLU A 238 12.98 -26.82 -22.81
C GLU A 238 13.94 -26.10 -23.76
N TYR A 239 13.46 -25.07 -24.46
CA TYR A 239 14.31 -24.23 -25.29
C TYR A 239 15.35 -23.49 -24.45
N ALA A 240 14.95 -22.89 -23.33
CA ALA A 240 15.84 -22.13 -22.48
C ALA A 240 16.93 -23.03 -21.86
N GLU A 241 16.56 -24.21 -21.37
CA GLU A 241 17.51 -25.23 -20.88
C GLU A 241 18.51 -25.65 -21.96
N ALA A 242 18.04 -25.88 -23.19
CA ALA A 242 18.89 -26.34 -24.29
C ALA A 242 19.84 -25.26 -24.84
N ASN A 243 19.55 -23.98 -24.58
CA ASN A 243 20.30 -22.84 -25.13
C ASN A 243 20.95 -21.96 -24.05
N ASP A 244 20.99 -22.43 -22.79
CA ASP A 244 21.55 -21.71 -21.64
C ASP A 244 20.95 -20.29 -21.47
N VAL A 245 19.62 -20.16 -21.68
CA VAL A 245 18.89 -18.91 -21.49
C VAL A 245 18.48 -18.78 -20.02
N ASP A 246 18.64 -17.59 -19.45
CA ASP A 246 18.46 -17.38 -18.00
C ASP A 246 16.98 -17.35 -17.58
N VAL A 247 16.10 -16.76 -18.41
CA VAL A 247 14.69 -16.49 -18.04
C VAL A 247 13.72 -16.83 -19.17
N VAL A 248 12.61 -17.49 -18.83
CA VAL A 248 11.46 -17.71 -19.71
C VAL A 248 10.34 -16.76 -19.29
N LEU A 249 9.82 -15.96 -20.22
CA LEU A 249 8.70 -15.05 -19.98
C LEU A 249 7.46 -15.54 -20.76
N GLY A 250 6.50 -16.12 -20.05
CA GLY A 250 5.28 -16.71 -20.61
C GLY A 250 4.09 -15.75 -20.60
N ASP A 251 3.54 -15.43 -21.77
CA ASP A 251 2.27 -14.68 -21.90
C ASP A 251 1.08 -15.63 -21.77
N THR A 252 0.01 -15.21 -21.10
CA THR A 252 -1.25 -15.97 -21.05
C THR A 252 -2.39 -15.20 -21.72
N ALA A 253 -3.47 -15.92 -22.05
CA ALA A 253 -4.72 -15.27 -22.44
C ALA A 253 -5.27 -14.38 -21.31
N GLY A 254 -6.01 -13.31 -21.65
CA GLY A 254 -6.56 -12.37 -20.66
C GLY A 254 -8.08 -12.25 -20.57
N ARG A 255 -8.84 -13.32 -20.76
CA ARG A 255 -10.31 -13.22 -20.83
C ARG A 255 -10.95 -13.36 -19.43
N LEU A 256 -11.51 -12.27 -18.87
CA LEU A 256 -12.30 -12.34 -17.63
C LEU A 256 -13.70 -12.98 -17.84
N HIS A 257 -14.34 -12.73 -18.99
CA HIS A 257 -15.76 -13.07 -19.22
C HIS A 257 -16.07 -14.58 -19.38
N THR A 258 -15.05 -15.44 -19.29
CA THR A 258 -15.16 -16.90 -19.26
C THR A 258 -14.20 -17.44 -18.19
N SER A 259 -14.34 -16.92 -16.96
CA SER A 259 -13.47 -17.17 -15.81
C SER A 259 -13.07 -18.63 -15.68
N ASP A 260 -14.01 -19.57 -15.81
CA ASP A 260 -13.77 -20.99 -15.58
C ASP A 260 -12.72 -21.57 -16.56
N ASP A 261 -12.75 -21.17 -17.83
CA ASP A 261 -11.82 -21.68 -18.84
C ASP A 261 -10.41 -21.08 -18.67
N LEU A 262 -10.32 -19.80 -18.30
CA LEU A 262 -9.02 -19.15 -18.06
C LEU A 262 -8.37 -19.67 -16.77
N MET A 263 -9.14 -19.78 -15.68
CA MET A 263 -8.62 -20.27 -14.41
C MET A 263 -8.17 -21.73 -14.52
N ALA A 264 -8.95 -22.58 -15.22
CA ALA A 264 -8.51 -23.96 -15.51
C ALA A 264 -7.24 -24.02 -16.38
N GLN A 265 -7.01 -23.02 -17.25
CA GLN A 265 -5.76 -22.89 -17.98
C GLN A 265 -4.59 -22.51 -17.08
N LEU A 266 -4.76 -21.55 -16.17
CA LEU A 266 -3.73 -21.17 -15.20
C LEU A 266 -3.38 -22.32 -14.26
N GLU A 267 -4.37 -23.01 -13.69
CA GLU A 267 -4.17 -24.23 -12.88
C GLU A 267 -3.43 -25.32 -13.65
N LYS A 268 -3.64 -25.41 -14.97
CA LYS A 268 -2.93 -26.37 -15.82
C LYS A 268 -1.49 -25.93 -16.07
N ILE A 269 -1.23 -24.64 -16.30
CA ILE A 269 0.12 -24.11 -16.43
C ILE A 269 0.90 -24.36 -15.15
N ASP A 270 0.33 -24.01 -13.99
CA ASP A 270 0.89 -24.29 -12.66
C ASP A 270 1.29 -25.76 -12.51
N ARG A 271 0.38 -26.68 -12.79
CA ARG A 271 0.65 -28.12 -12.67
C ARG A 271 1.67 -28.68 -13.67
N VAL A 272 1.73 -28.15 -14.89
CA VAL A 272 2.52 -28.75 -16.00
C VAL A 272 3.89 -28.10 -16.14
N VAL A 273 3.95 -26.79 -15.96
CA VAL A 273 5.16 -25.98 -16.11
C VAL A 273 5.85 -25.78 -14.76
N ASP A 274 5.07 -25.69 -13.65
CA ASP A 274 5.59 -25.37 -12.31
C ASP A 274 6.43 -24.08 -12.33
N PRO A 275 5.84 -22.93 -12.73
CA PRO A 275 6.60 -21.70 -12.90
C PRO A 275 7.14 -21.18 -11.57
N ASP A 276 8.38 -20.66 -11.57
CA ASP A 276 9.01 -20.07 -10.38
C ASP A 276 8.25 -18.85 -9.85
N MET A 277 7.58 -18.12 -10.75
CA MET A 277 6.75 -16.96 -10.44
C MET A 277 5.56 -16.82 -11.39
N THR A 278 4.39 -16.53 -10.83
CA THR A 278 3.21 -16.03 -11.57
C THR A 278 2.96 -14.57 -11.23
N LEU A 279 3.07 -13.68 -12.22
CA LEU A 279 2.87 -12.25 -12.06
C LEU A 279 1.50 -11.81 -12.59
N PHE A 280 0.70 -11.19 -11.73
CA PHE A 280 -0.54 -10.55 -12.14
C PHE A 280 -0.25 -9.17 -12.75
N VAL A 281 -0.89 -8.85 -13.87
CA VAL A 281 -0.76 -7.54 -14.51
C VAL A 281 -2.12 -6.89 -14.61
N ASP A 282 -2.22 -5.65 -14.16
CA ASP A 282 -3.42 -4.83 -14.33
C ASP A 282 -3.09 -3.35 -14.54
N GLU A 283 -4.11 -2.51 -14.66
CA GLU A 283 -4.01 -1.06 -14.81
C GLU A 283 -4.21 -0.37 -13.45
N ALA A 284 -3.30 0.53 -13.07
CA ALA A 284 -3.43 1.33 -11.85
C ALA A 284 -4.71 2.19 -11.86
N VAL A 285 -5.01 2.79 -13.02
CA VAL A 285 -6.21 3.61 -13.25
C VAL A 285 -7.55 2.87 -13.10
N ALA A 286 -7.54 1.55 -12.96
CA ALA A 286 -8.76 0.77 -12.75
C ALA A 286 -9.22 0.76 -11.29
N GLY A 287 -8.43 1.31 -10.35
CA GLY A 287 -8.84 1.46 -8.95
C GLY A 287 -9.31 0.14 -8.33
N GLN A 288 -10.51 0.14 -7.76
CA GLN A 288 -11.10 -1.05 -7.14
C GLN A 288 -11.32 -2.23 -8.11
N ASP A 289 -11.49 -2.00 -9.41
CA ASP A 289 -11.60 -3.10 -10.37
C ASP A 289 -10.29 -3.89 -10.47
N ALA A 290 -9.14 -3.23 -10.34
CA ALA A 290 -7.84 -3.91 -10.27
C ALA A 290 -7.72 -4.77 -9.01
N VAL A 291 -8.18 -4.25 -7.85
CA VAL A 291 -8.16 -4.95 -6.57
C VAL A 291 -9.02 -6.22 -6.63
N ASN A 292 -10.25 -6.10 -7.14
CA ASN A 292 -11.18 -7.22 -7.28
C ASN A 292 -10.61 -8.31 -8.21
N ARG A 293 -10.05 -7.90 -9.36
CA ARG A 293 -9.42 -8.85 -10.29
C ARG A 293 -8.18 -9.51 -9.68
N ALA A 294 -7.33 -8.75 -8.99
CA ALA A 294 -6.15 -9.31 -8.34
C ALA A 294 -6.53 -10.41 -7.35
N LYS A 295 -7.59 -10.19 -6.56
CA LYS A 295 -8.15 -11.19 -5.65
C LYS A 295 -8.66 -12.42 -6.39
N GLU A 296 -9.50 -12.24 -7.42
CA GLU A 296 -10.04 -13.36 -8.21
C GLU A 296 -8.94 -14.22 -8.85
N PHE A 297 -7.88 -13.60 -9.38
CA PHE A 297 -6.76 -14.32 -9.97
C PHE A 297 -5.94 -15.06 -8.91
N ASN A 298 -5.63 -14.41 -7.78
CA ASN A 298 -4.87 -15.02 -6.69
C ASN A 298 -5.61 -16.20 -6.04
N ASP A 299 -6.94 -16.12 -5.92
CA ASP A 299 -7.78 -17.21 -5.41
C ASP A 299 -7.80 -18.42 -6.35
N ALA A 300 -7.68 -18.19 -7.67
CA ALA A 300 -7.70 -19.24 -8.69
C ALA A 300 -6.32 -19.89 -8.89
N ALA A 301 -5.28 -19.08 -8.97
CA ALA A 301 -3.89 -19.52 -9.05
C ALA A 301 -3.04 -18.51 -8.27
N ALA A 302 -2.40 -18.98 -7.20
CA ALA A 302 -1.63 -18.12 -6.32
C ALA A 302 -0.61 -17.32 -7.14
N ILE A 303 -0.66 -15.99 -7.02
CA ILE A 303 0.30 -15.11 -7.67
C ILE A 303 1.47 -14.85 -6.72
N ASP A 304 2.62 -14.50 -7.28
CA ASP A 304 3.83 -14.15 -6.52
C ASP A 304 4.05 -12.65 -6.42
N GLY A 305 3.42 -11.88 -7.31
CA GLY A 305 3.41 -10.44 -7.26
C GLY A 305 2.60 -9.81 -8.37
N ALA A 306 2.51 -8.49 -8.35
CA ALA A 306 1.75 -7.70 -9.30
C ALA A 306 2.62 -6.69 -10.07
N ILE A 307 2.19 -6.38 -11.29
CA ILE A 307 2.69 -5.27 -12.11
C ILE A 307 1.51 -4.35 -12.41
N LEU A 308 1.57 -3.10 -11.95
CA LEU A 308 0.54 -2.11 -12.25
C LEU A 308 0.99 -1.22 -13.41
N THR A 309 0.27 -1.30 -14.53
CA THR A 309 0.52 -0.51 -15.73
C THR A 309 -0.25 0.80 -15.72
N LYS A 310 0.12 1.72 -16.61
CA LYS A 310 -0.50 3.05 -16.73
C LYS A 310 -0.46 3.83 -15.42
N ALA A 311 0.55 3.56 -14.59
CA ALA A 311 0.72 4.25 -13.31
C ALA A 311 0.94 5.76 -13.54
N ASP A 312 1.56 6.14 -14.65
CA ASP A 312 1.76 7.54 -15.08
C ASP A 312 0.45 8.32 -15.26
N ALA A 313 -0.65 7.62 -15.52
CA ALA A 313 -1.96 8.21 -15.73
C ALA A 313 -2.89 8.08 -14.51
N ASP A 314 -2.44 7.48 -13.41
CA ASP A 314 -3.23 7.31 -12.20
C ASP A 314 -3.07 8.52 -11.27
N SER A 315 -4.19 9.20 -11.04
CA SER A 315 -4.30 10.32 -10.11
C SER A 315 -4.75 9.91 -8.72
N SER A 316 -5.28 8.70 -8.55
CA SER A 316 -5.95 8.25 -7.33
C SER A 316 -5.03 7.39 -6.46
N GLY A 317 -4.26 6.47 -7.05
CA GLY A 317 -3.28 5.64 -6.32
C GLY A 317 -3.86 4.53 -5.46
N GLY A 318 -5.19 4.47 -5.27
CA GLY A 318 -5.85 3.47 -4.45
C GLY A 318 -5.56 2.02 -4.85
N ALA A 319 -5.37 1.75 -6.16
CA ALA A 319 -5.00 0.41 -6.63
C ALA A 319 -3.61 -0.02 -6.11
N ALA A 320 -2.63 0.88 -6.12
CA ALA A 320 -1.28 0.59 -5.64
C ALA A 320 -1.25 0.34 -4.13
N ILE A 321 -2.09 1.04 -3.37
CA ILE A 321 -2.22 0.85 -1.92
C ILE A 321 -2.94 -0.45 -1.59
N SER A 322 -3.97 -0.80 -2.38
CA SER A 322 -4.91 -1.85 -1.99
C SER A 322 -4.54 -3.24 -2.50
N VAL A 323 -3.92 -3.37 -3.69
CA VAL A 323 -3.64 -4.69 -4.30
C VAL A 323 -2.71 -5.52 -3.40
N ALA A 324 -1.67 -4.89 -2.83
CA ALA A 324 -0.69 -5.61 -2.01
C ALA A 324 -1.33 -6.20 -0.74
N TYR A 325 -2.06 -5.38 0.00
CA TYR A 325 -2.75 -5.79 1.21
C TYR A 325 -3.83 -6.86 0.95
N VAL A 326 -4.70 -6.64 -0.05
CA VAL A 326 -5.83 -7.55 -0.32
C VAL A 326 -5.37 -8.92 -0.82
N THR A 327 -4.31 -8.97 -1.61
CA THR A 327 -3.77 -10.25 -2.12
C THR A 327 -2.76 -10.90 -1.18
N GLY A 328 -2.14 -10.12 -0.29
CA GLY A 328 -0.98 -10.53 0.50
C GLY A 328 0.30 -10.66 -0.34
N LYS A 329 0.33 -10.12 -1.57
CA LYS A 329 1.40 -10.28 -2.55
C LYS A 329 1.96 -8.93 -2.98
N PRO A 330 3.27 -8.79 -3.15
CA PRO A 330 3.88 -7.49 -3.43
C PRO A 330 3.54 -6.97 -4.81
N ILE A 331 3.46 -5.65 -4.95
CA ILE A 331 3.66 -5.00 -6.24
C ILE A 331 5.17 -4.98 -6.49
N LEU A 332 5.60 -5.46 -7.66
CA LEU A 332 7.01 -5.59 -8.01
C LEU A 332 7.48 -4.49 -8.97
N PHE A 333 6.57 -4.04 -9.86
CA PHE A 333 6.86 -3.06 -10.90
C PHE A 333 5.67 -2.16 -11.21
N LEU A 334 5.99 -0.93 -11.62
CA LEU A 334 5.06 0.02 -12.21
C LEU A 334 5.41 0.25 -13.69
N GLY A 335 4.42 0.13 -14.56
CA GLY A 335 4.53 0.55 -15.95
C GLY A 335 4.12 2.02 -16.09
N THR A 336 5.07 2.88 -16.44
CA THR A 336 4.94 4.35 -16.39
C THR A 336 4.93 5.02 -17.76
N GLY A 337 4.55 4.29 -18.81
CA GLY A 337 4.60 4.80 -20.19
C GLY A 337 4.50 3.70 -21.25
N GLN A 338 4.95 3.98 -22.46
CA GLN A 338 4.81 3.11 -23.64
C GLN A 338 6.14 2.52 -24.16
N GLY A 339 7.27 3.17 -23.86
CA GLY A 339 8.61 2.69 -24.21
C GLY A 339 9.02 1.45 -23.42
N TYR A 340 10.05 0.74 -23.89
CA TYR A 340 10.57 -0.44 -23.20
C TYR A 340 11.17 -0.12 -21.83
N ASP A 341 11.77 1.06 -21.71
CA ASP A 341 12.38 1.56 -20.48
C ASP A 341 11.35 2.15 -19.50
N ASP A 342 10.08 2.27 -19.90
CA ASP A 342 9.00 2.83 -19.07
C ASP A 342 8.44 1.75 -18.10
N ILE A 343 9.34 1.10 -17.37
CA ILE A 343 9.06 0.17 -16.27
C ILE A 343 10.02 0.47 -15.12
N THR A 344 9.46 0.65 -13.92
CA THR A 344 10.23 0.95 -12.72
C THR A 344 9.94 -0.09 -11.65
N ARG A 345 10.96 -0.48 -10.87
CA ARG A 345 10.73 -1.31 -9.68
C ARG A 345 9.81 -0.55 -8.73
N PHE A 346 8.86 -1.25 -8.14
CA PHE A 346 8.03 -0.68 -7.10
C PHE A 346 8.84 -0.56 -5.81
N ASP A 347 8.77 0.61 -5.20
CA ASP A 347 9.45 0.96 -3.95
C ASP A 347 8.36 1.52 -3.02
N PRO A 348 7.91 0.73 -2.01
CA PRO A 348 6.89 1.13 -1.06
C PRO A 348 7.25 2.42 -0.34
N GLU A 349 8.48 2.53 0.15
CA GLU A 349 8.98 3.69 0.87
C GLU A 349 8.95 4.94 -0.01
N ALA A 350 9.47 4.86 -1.24
CA ALA A 350 9.44 5.99 -2.17
C ALA A 350 8.01 6.41 -2.54
N LEU A 351 7.06 5.46 -2.59
CA LEU A 351 5.65 5.78 -2.81
C LEU A 351 5.05 6.52 -1.61
N VAL A 352 5.24 6.01 -0.40
CA VAL A 352 4.73 6.64 0.82
C VAL A 352 5.31 8.03 0.99
N GLU A 353 6.63 8.19 0.82
CA GLU A 353 7.29 9.50 0.83
C GLU A 353 6.64 10.44 -0.19
N SER A 354 6.45 10.00 -1.44
CA SER A 354 5.82 10.83 -2.48
C SER A 354 4.36 11.21 -2.18
N LEU A 355 3.62 10.38 -1.44
CA LEU A 355 2.23 10.64 -1.06
C LEU A 355 2.11 11.64 0.09
N LEU A 356 3.14 11.73 0.94
CA LEU A 356 3.16 12.60 2.12
C LEU A 356 3.98 13.88 1.93
N ASP A 357 4.81 13.97 0.89
CA ASP A 357 5.68 15.13 0.65
C ASP A 357 4.88 16.42 0.42
N GLU A 358 5.09 17.47 1.22
CA GLU A 358 4.43 18.77 1.00
C GLU A 358 5.17 19.54 -0.11
N GLU A 359 4.49 19.97 -1.17
CA GLU A 359 5.11 20.78 -2.24
C GLU A 359 5.35 22.24 -1.86
#